data_AF-A0A212EWG9-F1
#
_entry.id   AF-A0A212EWG9-F1
#
_cell.length_a   1.000
_cell.length_b   1.000
_cell.length_c   1.000
_cell.angle_alpha   90.00
_cell.angle_beta   90.00
_cell.angle_gamma   90.00
#
_symmetry.space_group_name_H-M   'P 1'
#
loop_
_entity.id
_entity.type
_entity.pdbx_description
1 polymer ?
#
loop_
_entity_poly.entity_id
_entity_poly.type
_entity_poly.pdbx_seq_one_letter_code
_entity_poly.pdbx_strand_id
1 'polypeptide(L)'
;MKYETLPFPSKSEVMAELFSYVILRKGARPSNDPGWPRVVRAPIVRSGHTICRMCTAQGELEEVIFSKAKYDQKTYRCARSCNWGDLLPVK
;
A
#
# COMPACT_ATOMS: atom_id res chain seq x y z
N MET A 1 21.39 11.99 -17.58
CA MET A 1 20.80 13.35 -17.60
C MET A 1 21.63 14.21 -16.64
N LYS A 2 21.99 15.45 -16.97
CA LYS A 2 22.74 16.31 -16.04
C LYS A 2 21.75 16.99 -15.09
N TYR A 3 22.05 17.00 -13.80
CA TYR A 3 21.24 17.68 -12.78
C TYR A 3 22.15 18.43 -11.80
N GLU A 4 21.62 19.47 -11.17
CA GLU A 4 22.32 20.24 -10.15
C GLU A 4 21.91 19.74 -8.75
N THR A 5 22.88 19.66 -7.85
CA THR A 5 22.60 19.32 -6.45
C THR A 5 21.81 20.44 -5.77
N LEU A 6 20.92 20.05 -4.85
CA LEU A 6 20.17 21.02 -4.04
C LEU A 6 21.14 21.94 -3.28
N PRO A 7 20.84 23.23 -3.15
CA PRO A 7 21.65 24.17 -2.38
C PRO A 7 21.46 23.91 -0.87
N PHE A 8 22.10 22.85 -0.37
CA PHE A 8 22.49 22.74 1.04
C PHE A 8 23.69 23.70 1.28
N PRO A 9 24.22 23.97 2.50
CA PRO A 9 25.24 25.02 2.72
C PRO A 9 26.59 24.84 1.98
N SER A 10 26.68 23.93 1.02
CA SER A 10 27.78 23.65 0.11
C SER A 10 27.54 24.26 -1.29
N LYS A 11 28.60 24.29 -2.11
CA LYS A 11 28.49 24.68 -3.52
C LYS A 11 27.62 23.66 -4.29
N SER A 12 26.77 24.15 -5.18
CA SER A 12 26.05 23.30 -6.13
C SER A 12 27.01 22.77 -7.18
N GLU A 13 26.93 21.47 -7.45
CA GLU A 13 27.75 20.77 -8.44
C GLU A 13 26.84 20.15 -9.52
N VAL A 14 27.32 20.18 -10.78
CA VAL A 14 26.62 19.55 -11.91
C VAL A 14 27.01 18.08 -11.95
N MET A 15 26.06 17.19 -11.66
CA MET A 15 26.24 15.75 -11.67
C MET A 15 25.56 15.10 -12.89
N ALA A 16 26.00 13.90 -13.25
CA ALA A 16 25.42 13.12 -14.32
C ALA A 16 25.22 11.67 -13.88
N GLU A 17 23.97 11.22 -13.86
CA GLU A 17 23.61 9.85 -13.49
C GLU A 17 22.73 9.19 -14.58
N LEU A 18 22.70 7.86 -14.53
CA LEU A 18 21.77 7.03 -15.30
C LEU A 18 20.49 6.86 -14.49
N PHE A 19 19.35 7.15 -15.12
CA PHE A 19 18.04 7.02 -14.50
C PHE A 19 17.19 6.05 -15.30
N SER A 20 16.41 5.25 -14.60
CA SER A 20 15.34 4.43 -15.16
C SER A 20 14.02 4.96 -14.60
N TYR A 21 13.03 5.18 -15.46
CA TYR A 21 11.70 5.61 -15.05
C TYR A 21 10.65 4.60 -15.51
N VAL A 22 9.57 4.50 -14.75
CA VAL A 22 8.41 3.67 -15.09
C VAL A 22 7.19 4.58 -15.13
N ILE A 23 6.52 4.60 -16.28
CA ILE A 23 5.25 5.33 -16.43
C ILE A 23 4.13 4.31 -16.22
N LEU A 24 3.35 4.50 -15.16
CA LEU A 24 2.20 3.65 -14.85
C LEU A 24 0.93 4.41 -15.20
N ARG A 25 0.06 3.80 -16.01
CA ARG A 25 -1.31 4.27 -16.26
C ARG A 25 -2.28 3.29 -15.62
N LYS A 26 -3.21 3.81 -14.80
CA LYS A 26 -4.32 3.01 -14.28
C LYS A 26 -5.25 2.62 -15.44
N GLY A 27 -5.38 1.33 -15.72
CA GLY A 27 -6.36 0.79 -16.66
C GLY A 27 -7.77 0.72 -16.07
N ALA A 28 -8.76 0.43 -16.90
CA ALA A 28 -10.08 0.06 -16.40
C ALA A 28 -10.00 -1.28 -15.64
N ARG A 29 -10.70 -1.39 -14.52
CA ARG A 29 -10.82 -2.66 -13.79
C ARG A 29 -11.65 -3.64 -14.62
N PRO A 30 -11.34 -4.95 -14.61
CA PRO A 30 -12.18 -5.94 -15.26
C PRO A 30 -13.55 -5.98 -14.57
N SER A 31 -14.59 -6.35 -15.31
CA SER A 31 -15.98 -6.39 -14.82
C SER A 31 -16.21 -7.40 -13.69
N ASN A 32 -15.33 -8.38 -13.55
CA ASN A 32 -15.37 -9.41 -12.51
C ASN A 32 -14.42 -9.11 -11.33
N ASP A 33 -13.85 -7.90 -11.23
CA ASP A 33 -13.02 -7.52 -10.09
C ASP A 33 -13.86 -7.58 -8.79
N PRO A 34 -13.49 -8.41 -7.80
CA PRO A 34 -14.23 -8.48 -6.53
C PRO A 34 -14.14 -7.18 -5.71
N GLY A 35 -13.26 -6.24 -6.09
CA GLY A 35 -13.13 -4.94 -5.43
C GLY A 35 -12.41 -5.02 -4.08
N TRP A 36 -11.73 -6.13 -3.79
CA TRP A 36 -11.04 -6.32 -2.53
C TRP A 36 -9.91 -5.31 -2.36
N PRO A 37 -9.82 -4.65 -1.19
CA PRO A 37 -8.76 -3.69 -0.94
C PRO A 37 -7.40 -4.39 -0.84
N ARG A 38 -6.38 -3.71 -1.35
CA ARG A 38 -4.99 -4.19 -1.33
C ARG A 38 -4.26 -3.63 -0.13
N VAL A 39 -3.62 -4.48 0.65
CA VAL A 39 -2.73 -4.07 1.74
C VAL A 39 -1.52 -3.33 1.14
N VAL A 40 -1.31 -2.08 1.54
CA VAL A 40 -0.24 -1.22 1.00
C VAL A 40 0.95 -1.04 1.94
N ARG A 41 0.89 -1.60 3.15
CA ARG A 41 2.00 -1.65 4.11
C ARG A 41 1.95 -2.95 4.90
N ALA A 42 3.08 -3.37 5.47
CA ALA A 42 3.10 -4.52 6.37
C ALA A 42 2.04 -4.37 7.49
N PRO A 43 1.15 -5.36 7.70
CA PRO A 43 0.15 -5.32 8.76
C PRO A 43 0.79 -5.27 10.14
N ILE A 44 0.18 -4.50 11.05
CA ILE A 44 0.64 -4.41 12.43
C ILE A 44 -0.19 -5.38 13.27
N VAL A 45 0.43 -6.50 13.64
CA VAL A 45 -0.20 -7.55 14.44
C VAL A 45 0.03 -7.29 15.93
N ARG A 46 -1.06 -7.22 16.70
CA ARG A 46 -1.07 -7.04 18.17
C ARG A 46 -1.89 -8.14 18.85
N SER A 47 -1.94 -8.16 20.17
CA SER A 47 -2.83 -9.09 20.88
C SER A 47 -4.29 -8.73 20.57
N GLY A 48 -5.07 -9.67 20.02
CA GLY A 48 -6.48 -9.48 19.70
C GLY A 48 -6.82 -8.54 18.53
N HIS A 49 -5.83 -7.80 18.00
CA HIS A 49 -6.01 -6.80 16.96
C HIS A 49 -4.98 -6.95 15.83
N THR A 50 -5.40 -6.63 14.61
CA THR A 50 -4.50 -6.44 13.48
C THR A 50 -4.87 -5.16 12.74
N ILE A 51 -3.90 -4.27 12.51
CA ILE A 51 -4.11 -3.01 11.81
C ILE A 51 -3.58 -3.19 10.38
N CYS A 52 -4.46 -3.01 9.39
CA CYS A 52 -4.08 -3.04 7.98
C CYS A 52 -4.35 -1.69 7.35
N ARG A 53 -3.37 -1.18 6.59
CA ARG A 53 -3.52 -0.01 5.73
C ARG A 53 -3.70 -0.50 4.31
N MET A 54 -4.80 -0.12 3.67
CA MET A 54 -5.22 -0.71 2.42
C MET A 54 -5.68 0.34 1.42
N CYS A 55 -5.46 0.08 0.13
CA CYS A 55 -6.02 0.85 -0.97
C CYS A 55 -7.30 0.19 -1.47
N THR A 56 -8.40 0.94 -1.47
CA THR A 56 -9.75 0.43 -1.77
C THR A 56 -10.07 0.44 -3.26
N ALA A 57 -11.23 -0.12 -3.64
CA ALA A 57 -11.70 -0.12 -5.01
C ALA A 57 -11.82 1.32 -5.59
N GLN A 58 -12.23 2.23 -4.72
CA GLN A 58 -12.47 3.66 -4.92
C GLN A 58 -11.17 4.45 -5.10
N GLY A 59 -10.02 3.84 -4.77
CA GLY A 59 -8.71 4.49 -4.85
C GLY A 59 -8.38 5.32 -3.60
N GLU A 60 -9.07 5.08 -2.50
CA GLU A 60 -8.80 5.72 -1.22
C GLU A 60 -7.86 4.86 -0.38
N LEU A 61 -7.11 5.52 0.50
CA LEU A 61 -6.26 4.85 1.48
C LEU A 61 -7.02 4.81 2.81
N GLU A 62 -7.29 3.60 3.28
CA GLU A 62 -8.02 3.37 4.53
C GLU A 62 -7.19 2.56 5.52
N GLU A 63 -7.39 2.83 6.81
CA GLU A 63 -6.82 2.05 7.90
C GLU A 63 -7.94 1.31 8.63
N VAL A 64 -7.87 -0.02 8.65
CA VAL A 64 -8.87 -0.87 9.28
C VAL A 64 -8.23 -1.69 10.40
N ILE A 65 -8.85 -1.61 11.58
CA ILE A 65 -8.49 -2.42 12.74
C ILE A 65 -9.39 -3.67 12.77
N PHE A 66 -8.79 -4.81 12.49
CA PHE A 66 -9.43 -6.11 12.60
C PHE A 66 -9.36 -6.62 14.03
N SER A 67 -10.51 -6.90 14.62
CA SER A 67 -10.63 -7.56 15.93
C SER A 67 -11.62 -8.72 15.82
N LYS A 68 -11.48 -9.71 16.72
CA LYS A 68 -12.42 -10.85 16.80
C LYS A 68 -13.86 -10.44 17.09
N ALA A 69 -14.07 -9.27 17.69
CA ALA A 69 -15.39 -8.75 18.03
C ALA A 69 -16.07 -8.03 16.86
N LYS A 70 -15.29 -7.36 15.99
CA LYS A 70 -15.80 -6.59 14.86
C LYS A 70 -15.96 -7.43 13.58
N TYR A 71 -15.14 -8.47 13.42
CA TYR A 71 -15.10 -9.29 12.21
C TYR A 71 -15.19 -10.78 12.55
N ASP A 72 -15.63 -11.57 11.56
CA ASP A 72 -15.67 -13.02 11.69
C ASP A 72 -14.25 -13.62 11.83
N GLN A 73 -14.21 -14.86 12.33
CA GLN A 73 -12.96 -15.54 12.63
C GLN A 73 -12.06 -15.74 11.40
N LYS A 74 -12.64 -15.94 10.20
CA LYS A 74 -11.85 -16.16 8.98
C LYS A 74 -11.22 -14.86 8.52
N THR A 75 -11.99 -13.78 8.45
CA THR A 75 -11.47 -12.45 8.08
C THR A 75 -10.43 -11.96 9.07
N TYR A 76 -10.67 -12.11 10.38
CA TYR A 76 -9.70 -11.77 11.41
C TYR A 76 -8.38 -12.55 11.26
N ARG A 77 -8.45 -13.87 11.02
CA ARG A 77 -7.25 -14.71 10.80
C ARG A 77 -6.54 -14.32 9.50
N CYS A 78 -7.29 -14.05 8.42
CA CYS A 78 -6.75 -13.61 7.15
C CYS A 78 -5.97 -12.29 7.30
N ALA A 79 -6.56 -11.27 7.92
CA ALA A 79 -5.89 -10.00 8.19
C ALA A 79 -4.61 -10.18 9.03
N ARG A 80 -4.62 -11.12 9.99
CA ARG A 80 -3.45 -11.40 10.84
C ARG A 80 -2.31 -12.10 10.09
N SER A 81 -2.62 -12.87 9.06
CA SER A 81 -1.65 -13.64 8.27
C SER A 81 -1.28 -12.99 6.94
N CYS A 82 -1.91 -11.88 6.57
CA CYS A 82 -1.65 -11.20 5.31
C CYS A 82 -0.30 -10.44 5.32
N ASN A 83 0.22 -10.22 4.13
CA ASN A 83 1.44 -9.48 3.86
C ASN A 83 1.15 -8.22 3.05
N TRP A 84 2.18 -7.39 2.90
CA TRP A 84 2.10 -6.27 1.97
C TRP A 84 1.84 -6.78 0.56
N GLY A 85 0.83 -6.20 -0.10
CA GLY A 85 0.42 -6.57 -1.46
C GLY A 85 -0.76 -7.53 -1.51
N ASP A 86 -1.14 -8.17 -0.41
CA ASP A 86 -2.28 -9.10 -0.38
C ASP A 86 -3.62 -8.36 -0.56
N LEU A 87 -4.60 -9.08 -1.12
CA LEU A 87 -5.99 -8.62 -1.20
C LEU A 87 -6.76 -9.21 -0.01
N LEU A 88 -7.50 -8.38 0.70
CA LEU A 88 -8.32 -8.84 1.83
C LEU A 88 -9.81 -8.87 1.45
N PRO A 89 -10.56 -9.93 1.83
CA PRO A 89 -11.97 -10.07 1.52
C PRO A 89 -12.85 -9.21 2.46
N VAL A 90 -12.56 -7.93 2.54
CA VAL A 90 -13.34 -6.93 3.28
C VAL A 90 -14.13 -6.09 2.29
N LYS A 91 -15.42 -5.91 2.59
CA LYS A 91 -16.30 -4.97 1.90
C LYS A 91 -16.30 -3.63 2.61
#